data_AF-A0A174NYG0-F1
#
_entry.id   AF-A0A174NYG0-F1
#
_cell.length_a   1.000
_cell.length_b   1.000
_cell.length_c   1.000
_cell.angle_alpha   90.00
_cell.angle_beta   90.00
_cell.angle_gamma   90.00
#
_symmetry.space_group_name_H-M   'P 1'
#
loop_
_entity.id
_entity.type
_entity.pdbx_description
1 polymer ?
#
loop_
_entity_poly.entity_id
_entity_poly.type
_entity_poly.pdbx_seq_one_letter_code
_entity_poly.pdbx_strand_id
1 'polypeptide(L)'
;MFIAPIQPIETFEEMRAGQKTASSASGIPFASLLQESLDELRRSQAQSEKDSIDLALGQGGDLHTMMINSAALDTAVKTTVQLTTRAVSAYKEIMQMQV
;
A
#
# COMPACT_ATOMS: atom_id res chain seq x y z
N MET A 1 48.07 9.20 8.52
CA MET A 1 47.08 8.97 7.46
C MET A 1 47.10 7.48 7.12
N PHE A 2 46.22 6.68 7.73
CA PHE A 2 45.94 5.31 7.29
C PHE A 2 44.46 5.06 7.55
N ILE A 3 43.68 5.03 6.48
CA ILE A 3 42.25 4.79 6.47
C ILE A 3 42.07 3.27 6.56
N ALA A 4 41.27 2.80 7.53
CA ALA A 4 40.93 1.40 7.66
C ALA A 4 40.11 0.94 6.43
N PRO A 5 40.40 -0.23 5.84
CA PRO A 5 39.67 -0.71 4.68
C PRO A 5 38.25 -1.13 5.06
N ILE A 6 37.29 -0.67 4.27
CA ILE A 6 35.89 -1.08 4.31
C ILE A 6 35.78 -2.58 4.00
N GLN A 7 35.05 -3.33 4.84
CA GLN A 7 34.79 -4.74 4.60
C GLN A 7 33.68 -4.92 3.55
N PRO A 8 33.81 -5.86 2.60
CA PRO A 8 32.76 -6.14 1.63
C PRO A 8 31.55 -6.76 2.34
N ILE A 9 30.36 -6.25 2.02
CA ILE A 9 29.08 -6.77 2.52
C ILE A 9 28.97 -8.23 2.09
N GLU A 10 28.80 -9.12 3.06
CA GLU A 10 28.55 -10.53 2.84
C GLU A 10 27.29 -10.72 1.98
N THR A 11 27.49 -11.51 0.94
CA THR A 11 26.61 -11.77 -0.18
C THR A 11 25.21 -12.20 0.27
N PHE A 12 24.19 -11.72 -0.45
CA PHE A 12 22.76 -12.07 -0.42
C PHE A 12 22.40 -13.58 -0.43
N GLU A 13 23.37 -14.50 -0.35
CA GLU A 13 23.17 -15.94 -0.41
C GLU A 13 22.63 -16.56 0.89
N GLU A 14 22.96 -16.02 2.07
CA GLU A 14 22.49 -16.60 3.35
C GLU A 14 21.01 -16.32 3.64
N MET A 15 20.41 -15.29 3.04
CA MET A 15 18.96 -15.04 3.15
C MET A 15 18.11 -16.02 2.33
N ARG A 16 18.69 -16.73 1.36
CA ARG A 16 17.95 -17.68 0.51
C ARG A 16 17.87 -19.10 1.10
N ALA A 17 18.71 -19.42 2.09
CA ALA A 17 18.71 -20.73 2.74
C ALA A 17 17.57 -20.93 3.76
N GLY A 18 16.85 -19.87 4.14
CA GLY A 18 15.74 -19.92 5.11
C GLY A 18 14.34 -20.16 4.55
N GLN A 19 14.15 -20.17 3.22
CA GLN A 19 12.81 -20.21 2.62
C GLN A 19 12.61 -21.42 1.70
N LYS A 20 12.71 -22.60 2.29
CA LYS A 20 12.13 -23.84 1.76
C LYS A 20 11.30 -24.53 2.84
N THR A 21 10.06 -24.11 3.00
CA THR A 21 8.91 -24.98 3.33
C THR A 21 7.61 -24.20 3.09
N ALA A 22 6.97 -24.48 1.95
CA ALA A 22 5.51 -24.45 1.79
C ALA A 22 5.18 -24.95 0.37
N SER A 23 5.30 -26.26 0.18
CA SER A 23 4.68 -26.92 -0.98
C SER A 23 3.26 -27.33 -0.58
N SER A 24 2.30 -26.87 -1.40
CA SER A 24 0.99 -27.46 -1.67
C SER A 24 -0.10 -27.40 -0.58
N ALA A 25 -1.06 -26.48 -0.77
CA ALA A 25 -2.48 -26.76 -0.62
C ALA A 25 -3.27 -25.70 -1.42
N SER A 26 -4.37 -26.11 -2.07
CA SER A 26 -5.34 -25.30 -2.80
C SER A 26 -5.40 -23.83 -2.39
N GLY A 27 -5.37 -22.94 -3.39
CA GLY A 27 -5.58 -21.50 -3.18
C GLY A 27 -6.75 -21.26 -2.24
N ILE A 28 -6.51 -20.47 -1.19
CA ILE A 28 -7.50 -20.07 -0.20
C ILE A 28 -8.75 -19.62 -0.97
N PRO A 29 -9.93 -20.24 -0.75
CA PRO A 29 -11.12 -19.88 -1.50
C PRO A 29 -11.36 -18.39 -1.30
N PHE A 30 -11.53 -17.67 -2.41
CA PHE A 30 -11.75 -16.22 -2.40
C PHE A 30 -12.85 -15.79 -1.42
N ALA A 31 -13.85 -16.65 -1.20
CA ALA A 31 -14.89 -16.48 -0.18
C ALA A 31 -14.33 -16.34 1.25
N SER A 32 -13.33 -17.13 1.63
CA SER A 32 -12.68 -17.02 2.95
C SER A 32 -11.85 -15.75 3.09
N LEU A 33 -11.14 -15.34 2.04
CA LEU A 33 -10.39 -14.08 2.04
C LEU A 33 -11.32 -12.86 2.11
N LEU A 34 -12.45 -12.91 1.40
CA LEU A 34 -13.49 -11.87 1.45
C LEU A 34 -14.15 -11.82 2.83
N GLN A 35 -14.43 -12.98 3.44
CA GLN A 35 -15.01 -13.06 4.77
C GLN A 35 -14.06 -12.50 5.83
N GLU A 36 -12.77 -12.84 5.75
CA GLU A 36 -11.73 -12.28 6.60
C GLU A 36 -11.61 -10.76 6.43
N SER A 37 -11.60 -10.27 5.19
CA SER A 37 -11.58 -8.83 4.89
C SER A 37 -12.82 -8.09 5.42
N LEU A 38 -13.98 -8.75 5.38
CA LEU A 38 -15.23 -8.19 5.91
C LEU A 38 -15.23 -8.14 7.44
N ASP A 39 -14.66 -9.14 8.11
CA ASP A 39 -14.48 -9.13 9.55
C ASP A 39 -13.41 -8.14 10.00
N GLU A 40 -12.33 -7.96 9.24
CA GLU A 40 -11.37 -6.88 9.44
C GLU A 40 -12.03 -5.50 9.27
N LEU A 41 -12.89 -5.31 8.27
CA LEU A 41 -13.61 -4.06 8.09
C LEU A 41 -14.52 -3.74 9.28
N ARG A 42 -15.22 -4.74 9.83
CA ARG A 42 -16.06 -4.55 11.03
C ARG A 42 -15.22 -4.19 12.25
N ARG A 43 -14.08 -4.85 12.44
CA ARG A 43 -13.14 -4.53 13.53
C ARG A 43 -12.55 -3.13 13.38
N SER A 44 -12.17 -2.76 12.15
CA SER A 44 -11.66 -1.45 11.80
C SER A 44 -12.71 -0.36 12.02
N GLN A 45 -13.98 -0.59 11.69
CA GLN A 45 -15.07 0.35 12.01
C GLN A 45 -15.26 0.55 13.52
N ALA A 46 -15.27 -0.53 14.30
CA ALA A 46 -15.39 -0.44 15.76
C ALA A 46 -14.18 0.25 16.41
N GLN A 47 -12.98 0.06 15.84
CA GLN A 47 -11.78 0.78 16.26
C GLN A 47 -11.86 2.26 15.86
N SER A 48 -12.28 2.56 14.63
CA SER A 48 -12.46 3.94 14.15
C SER A 48 -13.48 4.71 14.98
N GLU A 49 -14.54 4.06 15.47
CA GLU A 49 -15.53 4.69 16.34
C GLU A 49 -14.94 5.06 17.70
N LYS A 50 -14.10 4.18 18.28
CA LYS A 50 -13.34 4.48 19.51
C LYS A 50 -12.32 5.59 19.29
N ASP A 51 -11.57 5.52 18.20
CA ASP A 51 -10.58 6.53 17.83
C ASP A 51 -11.25 7.88 17.53
N SER A 52 -12.47 7.89 16.99
CA SER A 52 -13.27 9.11 16.77
C SER A 52 -13.74 9.73 18.08
N ILE A 53 -14.08 8.92 19.07
CA ILE A 53 -14.42 9.38 20.43
C ILE A 53 -13.17 9.98 21.09
N ASP A 54 -12.02 9.33 20.97
CA ASP A 54 -10.74 9.80 21.52
C ASP A 54 -10.22 11.08 20.82
N LEU A 55 -10.47 11.21 19.52
CA LEU A 55 -10.21 12.43 18.75
C LEU A 55 -11.12 13.57 19.20
N ALA A 56 -12.40 13.30 19.47
CA ALA A 56 -13.34 14.29 20.00
C ALA A 56 -13.00 14.75 21.44
N LEU A 57 -12.28 13.91 22.20
CA LEU A 57 -11.70 14.22 23.51
C LEU A 57 -10.47 15.14 23.44
N GLY A 58 -10.02 15.53 22.24
CA GLY A 58 -9.05 16.61 22.04
C GLY A 58 -7.58 16.19 22.13
N GLN A 59 -7.26 14.91 21.98
CA GLN A 59 -5.87 14.42 21.86
C GLN A 59 -5.34 14.45 20.40
N GLY A 60 -5.89 15.33 19.56
CA GLY A 60 -5.60 15.40 18.12
C GLY A 60 -4.19 15.91 17.81
N GLY A 61 -3.29 14.98 17.48
CA GLY A 61 -1.91 15.27 17.09
C GLY A 61 -1.79 16.04 15.78
N ASP A 62 -1.03 17.13 15.85
CA ASP A 62 -0.31 17.80 14.76
C ASP A 62 -1.10 18.31 13.53
N LEU A 63 -1.46 19.60 13.57
CA LEU A 63 -1.89 20.40 12.42
C LEU A 63 -0.98 20.27 11.19
N HIS A 64 0.33 20.03 11.40
CA HIS A 64 1.30 19.82 10.32
C HIS A 64 1.01 18.54 9.51
N THR A 65 0.55 17.49 10.18
CA THR A 65 0.16 16.22 9.54
C THR A 65 -1.04 16.42 8.63
N MET A 66 -2.01 17.24 9.03
CA MET A 66 -3.16 17.59 8.19
C MET A 66 -2.73 18.36 6.92
N MET A 67 -1.78 19.30 7.04
CA MET A 67 -1.26 20.04 5.88
C MET A 67 -0.49 19.14 4.90
N ILE A 68 0.37 18.26 5.41
CA ILE A 68 1.11 17.28 4.60
C ILE A 68 0.14 16.32 3.89
N ASN A 69 -0.85 15.80 4.62
CA ASN A 69 -1.84 14.90 4.07
C ASN A 69 -2.69 15.59 3.00
N SER A 70 -3.07 16.86 3.19
CA SER A 70 -3.79 17.63 2.17
C SER A 70 -2.97 17.81 0.89
N ALA A 71 -1.67 18.09 1.00
CA ALA A 71 -0.80 18.23 -0.16
C ALA A 71 -0.58 16.89 -0.89
N ALA A 72 -0.44 15.79 -0.14
CA ALA A 72 -0.35 14.44 -0.70
C ALA A 72 -1.63 14.03 -1.42
N LEU A 73 -2.81 14.34 -0.85
CA LEU A 73 -4.11 14.08 -1.47
C LEU A 73 -4.29 14.88 -2.78
N ASP A 74 -3.96 16.17 -2.79
CA ASP A 74 -4.04 16.99 -4.02
C ASP A 74 -3.17 16.41 -5.14
N THR A 75 -1.96 15.95 -4.79
CA THR A 75 -1.04 15.29 -5.74
C THR A 75 -1.63 13.96 -6.23
N ALA A 76 -2.12 13.11 -5.33
CA ALA A 76 -2.69 11.82 -5.67
C ALA A 76 -3.92 11.94 -6.60
N VAL A 77 -4.79 12.91 -6.36
CA VAL A 77 -5.95 13.19 -7.22
C VAL A 77 -5.50 13.59 -8.61
N LYS A 78 -4.55 14.53 -8.72
CA LYS A 78 -4.00 14.97 -10.02
C LYS A 78 -3.38 13.81 -10.78
N THR A 79 -2.57 12.97 -10.12
CA THR A 79 -1.98 11.78 -10.73
C THR A 79 -3.03 10.78 -11.19
N THR A 80 -4.08 10.57 -10.39
CA THR A 80 -5.18 9.66 -10.73
C THR A 80 -5.93 10.12 -11.98
N VAL A 81 -6.24 11.42 -12.08
CA VAL A 81 -6.89 12.00 -13.27
C VAL A 81 -6.03 11.81 -14.52
N GLN A 82 -4.71 12.06 -14.40
CA GLN A 82 -3.77 11.86 -15.50
C GLN A 82 -3.70 10.39 -15.93
N LEU A 83 -3.69 9.46 -14.96
CA LEU A 83 -3.69 8.03 -15.23
C LEU A 83 -4.97 7.59 -15.94
N THR A 84 -6.14 8.01 -15.45
CA THR A 84 -7.42 7.71 -16.11
C THR A 84 -7.48 8.29 -17.53
N THR A 85 -6.97 9.51 -17.72
CA THR A 85 -6.91 10.15 -19.05
C THR A 85 -6.04 9.33 -20.00
N ARG A 86 -4.85 8.91 -19.56
CA ARG A 86 -3.93 8.07 -20.35
C ARG A 86 -4.51 6.70 -20.67
N ALA A 87 -5.21 6.07 -19.71
CA ALA A 87 -5.87 4.79 -19.93
C ALA A 87 -7.00 4.89 -20.98
N VAL A 88 -7.83 5.93 -20.92
CA VAL A 88 -8.88 6.19 -21.91
C VAL A 88 -8.29 6.50 -23.28
N SER A 89 -7.22 7.30 -23.35
CA SER A 89 -6.52 7.57 -24.61
C SER A 89 -5.94 6.30 -25.23
N ALA A 90 -5.26 5.46 -24.43
CA ALA A 90 -4.70 4.20 -24.91
C ALA A 90 -5.79 3.24 -25.43
N TYR A 91 -6.93 3.16 -24.74
CA TYR A 91 -8.08 2.38 -25.23
C TYR A 91 -8.60 2.91 -26.57
N LYS A 92 -8.75 4.22 -26.69
CA LYS A 92 -9.19 4.87 -27.94
C LYS A 92 -8.20 4.64 -29.08
N GLU A 93 -6.90 4.64 -28.79
CA GLU A 93 -5.83 4.41 -29.77
C GLU A 93 -5.81 2.96 -30.26
N ILE A 94 -6.01 1.98 -29.38
CA ILE A 94 -6.17 0.56 -29.75
C ILE A 94 -7.38 0.38 -30.67
N MET A 95 -8.50 1.05 -30.37
CA MET A 95 -9.70 1.01 -31.23
C MET A 95 -9.49 1.64 -32.59
N GLN A 96 -8.66 2.69 -32.69
CA GLN A 96 -8.32 3.34 -33.96
C GLN A 96 -7.29 2.56 -34.79
N MET A 97 -6.51 1.64 -34.19
CA MET A 97 -5.59 0.77 -34.93
C MET A 97 -6.27 -0.42 -35.64
N GLN A 98 -7.54 -0.71 -35.34
CA GLN A 98 -8.27 -1.87 -35.91
C GLN A 98 -9.12 -1.56 -37.16
N VAL A 99 -8.88 -0.43 -37.83
CA VAL A 99 -9.44 -0.15 -39.17
C VAL A 99 -8.37 -0.20 -40.25
#